data_AF-A0A7M1QY67-F1
#
_entry.id   AF-A0A7M1QY67-F1
#
_cell.length_a   1.000
_cell.length_b   1.000
_cell.length_c   1.000
_cell.angle_alpha   90.00
_cell.angle_beta   90.00
_cell.angle_gamma   90.00
#
_symmetry.space_group_name_H-M   'P 1'
#
loop_
_entity.id
_entity.type
_entity.pdbx_description
1 polymer ?
#
loop_
_entity_poly.entity_id
_entity_poly.type
_entity_poly.pdbx_seq_one_letter_code
_entity_poly.pdbx_strand_id
1 'polypeptide(L)'
;MVDRHDLALARARVLLSDIAPEIPEADIVAEANLTDDLRLDLVSVWALANGLEKLAKVEILDADICAARTLGDLLEHALTDVPLDFRETNGSPTQSPQPQSGNNSAAETPTDPALHGDTSQPAEVEDGQKFAGEDDLNAAMQDLAALFNN
;
A
#
# COMPACT_ATOMS: atom_id res chain seq x y z
N MET A 1 -26.89 -24.92 2.01
CA MET A 1 -25.45 -24.95 1.69
C MET A 1 -25.19 -23.62 1.01
N VAL A 2 -24.43 -22.71 1.63
CA VAL A 2 -24.17 -21.39 1.04
C VAL A 2 -23.15 -21.57 -0.07
N ASP A 3 -23.42 -20.99 -1.24
CA ASP A 3 -22.47 -21.06 -2.35
C ASP A 3 -21.18 -20.31 -1.96
N ARG A 4 -20.02 -20.83 -2.37
CA ARG A 4 -18.74 -20.17 -2.11
C ARG A 4 -18.70 -18.80 -2.78
N HIS A 5 -19.35 -18.69 -3.94
CA HIS A 5 -19.48 -17.44 -4.67
C HIS A 5 -20.25 -16.40 -3.87
N ASP A 6 -21.39 -16.79 -3.27
CA ASP A 6 -22.19 -15.92 -2.40
C ASP A 6 -21.41 -15.46 -1.17
N LEU A 7 -20.59 -16.35 -0.58
CA LEU A 7 -19.75 -15.99 0.55
C LEU A 7 -18.64 -15.01 0.16
N ALA A 8 -18.00 -15.20 -0.99
CA ALA A 8 -16.96 -14.31 -1.49
C ALA A 8 -17.54 -12.92 -1.84
N LEU A 9 -18.71 -12.89 -2.48
CA LEU A 9 -19.43 -11.66 -2.77
C LEU A 9 -19.86 -10.92 -1.49
N ALA A 10 -20.36 -11.65 -0.49
CA ALA A 10 -20.71 -11.05 0.81
C ALA A 10 -19.48 -10.43 1.49
N ARG A 11 -18.31 -11.06 1.39
CA ARG A 11 -17.05 -10.50 1.91
C ARG A 11 -16.62 -9.25 1.15
N ALA A 12 -16.74 -9.25 -0.18
CA ALA A 12 -16.47 -8.07 -0.99
C ALA A 12 -17.39 -6.89 -0.63
N ARG A 13 -18.68 -7.16 -0.36
CA ARG A 13 -19.62 -6.13 0.11
C ARG A 13 -19.18 -5.50 1.42
N VAL A 14 -18.74 -6.32 2.38
CA VAL A 14 -18.22 -5.81 3.66
C VAL A 14 -16.97 -4.95 3.43
N LEU A 15 -16.00 -5.43 2.64
CA LEU A 15 -14.79 -4.65 2.33
C LEU A 15 -15.10 -3.34 1.62
N LEU A 16 -16.02 -3.35 0.66
CA LEU A 16 -16.42 -2.15 -0.06
C LEU A 16 -17.20 -1.17 0.82
N SER A 17 -17.92 -1.65 1.83
CA SER A 17 -18.56 -0.75 2.81
C SER A 17 -17.54 0.04 3.64
N ASP A 18 -16.32 -0.47 3.79
CA ASP A 18 -15.22 0.25 4.46
C ASP A 18 -14.42 1.13 3.50
N ILE A 19 -14.19 0.67 2.25
CA ILE A 19 -13.35 1.34 1.26
C ILE A 19 -14.09 2.45 0.51
N ALA A 20 -15.32 2.16 0.09
CA ALA A 20 -16.16 3.02 -0.75
C ALA A 20 -17.64 2.93 -0.29
N PRO A 21 -17.97 3.44 0.91
CA PRO A 21 -19.31 3.37 1.51
C PRO A 21 -20.42 4.04 0.68
N GLU A 22 -20.05 4.89 -0.28
CA GLU A 22 -20.96 5.52 -1.22
C GLU A 22 -21.57 4.55 -2.24
N ILE A 23 -20.99 3.36 -2.41
CA ILE A 23 -21.46 2.34 -3.34
C ILE A 23 -22.61 1.56 -2.69
N PRO A 24 -23.82 1.51 -3.29
CA PRO A 24 -24.92 0.71 -2.78
C PRO A 24 -24.59 -0.79 -2.85
N GLU A 25 -24.92 -1.55 -1.81
CA GLU A 25 -24.69 -3.01 -1.78
C GLU A 25 -25.37 -3.77 -2.94
N ALA A 26 -26.46 -3.22 -3.46
CA ALA A 26 -27.20 -3.78 -4.59
C ALA A 26 -26.42 -3.73 -5.91
N ASP A 27 -25.51 -2.76 -6.05
CA ASP A 27 -24.68 -2.58 -7.24
C ASP A 27 -23.40 -3.43 -7.17
N ILE A 28 -23.07 -3.96 -5.98
CA ILE A 28 -21.95 -4.87 -5.76
C ILE A 28 -22.36 -6.28 -6.19
N VAL A 29 -22.13 -6.55 -7.48
CA VAL A 29 -22.32 -7.84 -8.15
C VAL A 29 -21.02 -8.29 -8.82
N ALA A 30 -20.86 -9.59 -9.08
CA ALA A 30 -19.61 -10.13 -9.65
C ALA A 30 -19.31 -9.53 -11.04
N GLU A 31 -20.33 -9.27 -11.84
CA GLU A 31 -20.19 -8.75 -13.19
C GLU A 31 -19.92 -7.24 -13.24
N ALA A 32 -19.99 -6.54 -12.10
CA ALA A 32 -19.80 -5.10 -12.03
C ALA A 32 -18.37 -4.73 -12.42
N ASN A 33 -18.24 -3.79 -13.34
CA ASN A 33 -16.97 -3.21 -13.74
C ASN A 33 -16.41 -2.33 -12.61
N LEU A 34 -15.15 -2.57 -12.24
CA LEU A 34 -14.48 -1.89 -11.13
C LEU A 34 -14.43 -0.37 -11.33
N THR A 35 -14.18 0.08 -12.57
CA THR A 35 -13.99 1.51 -12.88
C THR A 35 -15.27 2.17 -13.37
N ASP A 36 -16.07 1.48 -14.20
CA ASP A 36 -17.25 2.10 -14.83
C ASP A 36 -18.49 2.04 -13.93
N ASP A 37 -18.75 0.88 -13.32
CA ASP A 37 -19.96 0.66 -12.51
C ASP A 37 -19.72 1.03 -11.05
N LEU A 38 -18.63 0.53 -10.46
CA LEU A 38 -18.29 0.75 -9.05
C LEU A 38 -17.49 2.05 -8.85
N ARG A 39 -16.96 2.66 -9.91
CA ARG A 39 -16.20 3.92 -9.88
C ARG A 39 -15.02 3.90 -8.90
N LEU A 40 -14.42 2.74 -8.71
CA LEU A 40 -13.25 2.57 -7.88
C LEU A 40 -12.04 3.16 -8.60
N ASP A 41 -11.30 4.01 -7.90
CA ASP A 41 -9.98 4.42 -8.34
C ASP A 41 -8.97 3.28 -8.13
N LEU A 42 -7.80 3.41 -8.73
CA LEU A 42 -6.76 2.38 -8.66
C LEU A 42 -6.43 2.04 -7.19
N VAL A 43 -6.31 3.02 -6.29
CA VAL A 43 -5.95 2.77 -4.89
C VAL A 43 -7.04 1.95 -4.19
N SER A 44 -8.31 2.24 -4.45
CA SER A 44 -9.43 1.46 -3.91
C SER A 44 -9.46 0.02 -4.44
N VAL A 45 -9.10 -0.20 -5.72
CA VAL A 45 -8.98 -1.55 -6.29
C VAL A 45 -7.88 -2.35 -5.57
N TRP A 46 -6.72 -1.73 -5.30
CA TRP A 46 -5.64 -2.37 -4.52
C TRP A 46 -6.05 -2.65 -3.07
N ALA A 47 -6.76 -1.71 -2.44
CA ALA A 47 -7.27 -1.91 -1.09
C ALA A 47 -8.25 -3.09 -1.01
N LEU A 48 -9.12 -3.22 -2.03
CA LEU A 48 -10.06 -4.31 -2.16
C LEU A 48 -9.35 -5.65 -2.36
N ALA A 49 -8.38 -5.71 -3.28
CA ALA A 49 -7.59 -6.92 -3.54
C ALA A 49 -6.87 -7.40 -2.27
N ASN A 50 -6.18 -6.51 -1.56
CA ASN A 50 -5.50 -6.82 -0.29
C ASN A 50 -6.50 -7.25 0.81
N GLY A 51 -7.70 -6.68 0.83
CA GLY A 51 -8.78 -7.13 1.69
C GLY A 51 -9.20 -8.57 1.40
N LEU A 52 -9.36 -8.92 0.11
CA LEU A 52 -9.72 -10.26 -0.33
C LEU A 52 -8.62 -11.28 -0.04
N GLU A 53 -7.35 -10.93 -0.27
CA GLU A 53 -6.18 -11.75 0.09
C GLU A 53 -6.19 -12.15 1.57
N LYS A 54 -6.41 -11.17 2.46
CA LYS A 54 -6.46 -11.41 3.92
C LYS A 54 -7.62 -12.32 4.32
N LEU A 55 -8.78 -12.16 3.71
CA LEU A 55 -9.98 -12.94 4.04
C LEU A 55 -9.95 -14.35 3.47
N ALA A 56 -9.39 -14.53 2.27
CA ALA A 56 -9.27 -15.83 1.60
C ALA A 56 -7.95 -16.55 1.91
N LYS A 57 -6.97 -15.87 2.53
CA LYS A 57 -5.61 -16.35 2.77
C LYS A 57 -4.90 -16.79 1.48
N VAL A 58 -5.11 -16.00 0.43
CA VAL A 58 -4.49 -16.16 -0.90
C VAL A 58 -3.66 -14.92 -1.22
N GLU A 59 -2.79 -15.03 -2.21
CA GLU A 59 -2.04 -13.93 -2.80
C GLU A 59 -2.54 -13.75 -4.24
N ILE A 60 -2.91 -12.52 -4.58
CA ILE A 60 -3.34 -12.14 -5.93
C ILE A 60 -2.15 -11.42 -6.56
N LEU A 61 -1.69 -11.92 -7.70
CA LEU A 61 -0.52 -11.32 -8.34
C LEU A 61 -0.83 -9.88 -8.78
N ASP A 62 0.13 -8.97 -8.63
CA ASP A 62 0.03 -7.58 -9.08
C ASP A 62 -0.45 -7.46 -10.54
N ALA A 63 0.00 -8.38 -11.40
CA ALA A 63 -0.40 -8.45 -12.80
C ALA A 63 -1.89 -8.77 -12.97
N ASP A 64 -2.44 -9.63 -12.10
CA ASP A 64 -3.85 -10.01 -12.10
C ASP A 64 -4.72 -8.87 -11.56
N ILE A 65 -4.26 -8.18 -10.51
CA ILE A 65 -4.93 -6.97 -9.99
C ILE A 65 -5.00 -5.88 -11.06
N CYS A 66 -3.91 -5.67 -11.81
CA CYS A 66 -3.87 -4.70 -12.90
C CYS A 66 -4.70 -5.12 -14.13
N ALA A 67 -4.90 -6.43 -14.33
CA ALA A 67 -5.67 -6.97 -15.45
C ALA A 67 -7.17 -7.07 -15.16
N ALA A 68 -7.55 -7.11 -13.88
CA ALA A 68 -8.94 -7.21 -13.43
C ALA A 68 -9.78 -6.04 -13.95
N ARG A 69 -10.93 -6.38 -14.54
CA ARG A 69 -11.91 -5.39 -15.05
C ARG A 69 -13.19 -5.42 -14.25
N THR A 70 -13.55 -6.60 -13.76
CA THR A 70 -14.78 -6.84 -13.00
C THR A 70 -14.45 -7.28 -11.58
N LEU A 71 -15.44 -7.16 -10.69
CA LEU A 71 -15.33 -7.70 -9.35
C LEU A 71 -15.13 -9.23 -9.36
N GLY A 72 -15.77 -9.92 -10.31
CA GLY A 72 -15.67 -11.35 -10.53
C GLY A 72 -14.25 -11.80 -10.79
N ASP A 73 -13.49 -11.06 -11.61
CA ASP A 73 -12.08 -11.35 -11.90
C ASP A 73 -11.26 -11.42 -10.60
N LEU A 74 -11.46 -10.48 -9.67
CA LEU A 74 -10.78 -10.48 -8.37
C LEU A 74 -11.30 -11.60 -7.45
N LEU A 75 -12.60 -11.87 -7.47
CA LEU A 75 -13.22 -12.91 -6.65
C LEU A 75 -12.79 -14.32 -7.05
N GLU A 76 -12.50 -14.58 -8.33
CA GLU A 76 -12.03 -15.88 -8.79
C GLU A 76 -10.75 -16.32 -8.06
N HIS A 77 -9.83 -15.39 -7.80
CA HIS A 77 -8.62 -15.68 -7.03
C HIS A 77 -8.91 -16.05 -5.57
N ALA A 78 -9.92 -15.42 -4.97
CA ALA A 78 -10.37 -15.71 -3.61
C ALA A 78 -11.13 -17.06 -3.49
N LEU A 79 -11.58 -17.61 -4.61
CA LEU A 79 -12.32 -18.88 -4.67
C LEU A 79 -11.43 -20.10 -4.94
N THR A 80 -10.18 -19.88 -5.39
CA THR A 80 -9.20 -20.95 -5.57
C THR A 80 -8.71 -21.50 -4.22
N ASP A 81 -8.99 -22.77 -3.95
CA ASP A 81 -8.54 -23.54 -2.76
C ASP A 81 -7.03 -23.85 -2.80
N VAL A 82 -6.16 -22.87 -3.05
CA VAL A 82 -4.71 -23.09 -2.95
C VAL A 82 -4.23 -22.45 -1.65
N PRO A 83 -4.05 -23.23 -0.57
CA PRO A 83 -3.24 -22.78 0.55
C PRO A 83 -1.85 -22.46 -0.01
N LEU A 84 -1.44 -21.21 0.08
CA LEU A 84 -0.06 -20.84 -0.12
C LEU A 84 0.73 -21.42 1.04
N ASP A 85 1.24 -22.64 0.85
CA ASP A 85 2.51 -23.01 1.47
C ASP A 85 3.48 -21.92 1.06
N PHE A 86 3.93 -21.14 2.05
CA PHE A 86 4.93 -20.08 1.92
C PHE A 86 6.07 -20.58 1.03
N ARG A 87 6.01 -20.23 -0.26
CA ARG A 87 7.13 -20.46 -1.16
C ARG A 87 8.04 -19.28 -0.90
N GLU A 88 8.93 -19.44 0.08
CA GLU A 88 10.05 -18.53 0.31
C GLU A 88 10.68 -18.22 -1.05
N THR A 89 10.48 -16.98 -1.51
CA THR A 89 11.22 -16.42 -2.62
C THR A 89 12.67 -16.35 -2.16
N ASN A 90 13.42 -17.43 -2.43
CA ASN A 90 14.88 -17.45 -2.48
C ASN A 90 15.34 -16.54 -3.64
N GLY A 91 15.15 -15.23 -3.48
CA GLY A 91 15.72 -14.19 -4.31
C GLY A 91 17.11 -13.86 -3.78
N SER A 92 18.13 -14.48 -4.37
CA SER A 92 19.53 -14.12 -4.15
C SER A 92 19.76 -12.62 -4.40
N PRO A 93 20.63 -11.92 -3.65
CA PRO A 93 20.97 -10.53 -3.93
C PRO A 93 21.63 -10.45 -5.31
N THR A 94 20.88 -9.99 -6.30
CA THR A 94 21.44 -9.61 -7.60
C THR A 94 22.26 -8.35 -7.41
N GLN A 95 23.57 -8.49 -7.61
CA GLN A 95 24.53 -7.38 -7.66
C GLN A 95 24.04 -6.30 -8.64
N SER A 96 23.85 -5.09 -8.13
CA SER A 96 23.66 -3.92 -8.97
C SER A 96 24.90 -3.69 -9.86
N PRO A 97 24.73 -3.44 -11.16
CA PRO A 97 25.83 -3.24 -12.10
C PRO A 97 26.57 -1.92 -11.89
N GLN A 98 27.89 -1.97 -12.14
CA GLN A 98 28.81 -0.82 -12.17
C GLN A 98 28.34 0.26 -13.18
N PRO A 99 28.50 1.56 -12.87
CA PRO A 99 28.33 2.61 -13.87
C PRO A 99 29.54 2.63 -14.82
N GLN A 100 29.32 2.26 -16.08
CA GLN A 100 30.28 2.48 -17.15
C GLN A 100 30.34 3.96 -17.54
N SER A 101 31.53 4.52 -17.37
CA SER A 101 31.98 5.81 -17.89
C SER A 101 32.34 5.65 -19.38
N GLY A 102 31.85 6.53 -20.26
CA GLY A 102 32.21 6.49 -21.68
C GLY A 102 31.47 7.43 -22.65
N ASN A 103 31.89 8.69 -22.66
CA ASN A 103 32.12 9.59 -23.81
C ASN A 103 31.07 9.88 -24.92
N ASN A 104 30.75 11.18 -24.97
CA ASN A 104 30.86 12.09 -26.11
C ASN A 104 29.78 12.13 -27.20
N SER A 105 28.94 13.17 -27.14
CA SER A 105 28.53 13.93 -28.32
C SER A 105 28.76 15.42 -28.07
N ALA A 106 29.51 16.01 -28.98
CA ALA A 106 29.94 17.40 -28.97
C ALA A 106 28.94 18.31 -29.70
N ALA A 107 28.73 19.52 -29.18
CA ALA A 107 28.57 20.76 -29.96
C ALA A 107 28.50 21.99 -29.03
N GLU A 108 29.67 22.61 -28.82
CA GLU A 108 29.98 24.05 -28.88
C GLU A 108 29.12 25.12 -28.12
N THR A 109 29.65 25.56 -26.97
CA THR A 109 30.02 26.93 -26.47
C THR A 109 29.53 28.23 -27.17
N PRO A 110 29.72 29.45 -26.58
CA PRO A 110 29.73 29.92 -25.16
C PRO A 110 29.00 31.30 -24.99
N THR A 111 28.91 31.86 -23.76
CA THR A 111 29.23 33.26 -23.36
C THR A 111 28.67 33.60 -21.95
N ASP A 112 29.58 33.81 -21.00
CA ASP A 112 29.49 34.33 -19.61
C ASP A 112 29.18 35.85 -19.56
N PRO A 113 29.22 36.61 -18.43
CA PRO A 113 28.91 36.39 -17.00
C PRO A 113 27.84 37.38 -16.47
N ALA A 114 27.22 37.11 -15.31
CA ALA A 114 26.76 38.20 -14.43
C ALA A 114 26.72 37.79 -12.94
N LEU A 115 27.76 38.24 -12.25
CA LEU A 115 27.77 38.89 -10.93
C LEU A 115 27.22 38.17 -9.68
N HIS A 116 28.17 37.91 -8.78
CA HIS A 116 28.02 37.79 -7.33
C HIS A 116 27.07 38.81 -6.70
N GLY A 117 26.24 38.29 -5.78
CA GLY A 117 25.60 39.03 -4.70
C GLY A 117 25.67 38.20 -3.43
N ASP A 118 26.80 38.31 -2.73
CA ASP A 118 26.99 37.98 -1.32
C ASP A 118 26.02 38.78 -0.45
N THR A 119 25.26 38.17 0.46
CA THR A 119 24.93 38.76 1.80
C THR A 119 24.28 37.69 2.72
N SER A 120 25.03 37.30 3.75
CA SER A 120 24.68 37.07 5.17
C SER A 120 23.47 36.21 5.64
N GLN A 121 23.83 35.20 6.45
CA GLN A 121 23.15 34.64 7.66
C GLN A 121 22.40 35.66 8.56
N PRO A 122 21.67 35.25 9.63
CA PRO A 122 21.15 33.93 10.05
C PRO A 122 19.66 33.98 10.51
N ALA A 123 19.03 32.82 10.75
CA ALA A 123 17.94 32.71 11.72
C ALA A 123 17.94 31.30 12.35
N GLU A 124 18.48 31.24 13.56
CA GLU A 124 18.15 30.22 14.55
C GLU A 124 16.63 30.20 14.78
N VAL A 125 16.06 29.01 14.73
CA VAL A 125 14.92 28.66 15.58
C VAL A 125 15.24 27.29 16.16
N GLU A 126 15.89 27.34 17.32
CA GLU A 126 15.66 26.37 18.37
C GLU A 126 14.15 26.28 18.62
N ASP A 127 13.56 25.11 18.45
CA ASP A 127 12.64 24.59 19.47
C ASP A 127 12.77 23.06 19.41
N GLY A 128 13.85 22.59 20.03
CA GLY A 128 13.98 21.18 20.39
C GLY A 128 12.88 20.87 21.38
N GLN A 129 11.75 20.37 20.86
CA GLN A 129 10.67 19.83 21.65
C GLN A 129 11.23 18.73 22.54
N LYS A 130 11.55 19.14 23.77
CA LYS A 130 12.05 18.31 24.86
C LYS A 130 10.95 17.27 25.11
N PHE A 131 11.14 16.04 24.64
CA PHE A 131 10.32 14.90 25.04
C PHE A 131 10.54 14.70 26.55
N ALA A 132 9.71 15.36 27.36
CA ALA A 132 9.47 14.95 28.73
C ALA A 132 8.72 13.62 28.64
N GLY A 133 9.43 12.50 28.68
CA GLY A 133 8.81 11.18 28.46
C GLY A 133 9.53 10.00 29.11
N GLU A 134 10.66 10.19 29.80
CA GLU A 134 11.29 9.08 30.52
C GLU A 134 10.56 8.77 31.84
N ASP A 135 10.02 9.79 32.52
CA ASP A 135 9.22 9.59 33.74
C ASP A 135 7.82 9.03 33.43
N ASP A 136 7.22 9.40 32.30
CA ASP A 136 5.91 8.89 31.86
C ASP A 136 5.96 7.41 31.44
N LEU A 137 7.06 6.98 30.82
CA LEU A 137 7.24 5.57 30.44
C LEU A 137 7.34 4.67 31.68
N ASN A 138 8.04 5.13 32.72
CA ASN A 138 8.18 4.37 33.97
C ASN A 138 6.85 4.31 34.75
N ALA A 139 6.06 5.38 34.74
CA ALA A 139 4.71 5.39 35.31
C ALA A 139 3.76 4.43 34.57
N ALA A 140 3.78 4.44 33.23
CA ALA A 140 2.97 3.55 32.40
C ALA A 140 3.36 2.06 32.60
N MET A 141 4.65 1.77 32.80
CA MET A 141 5.11 0.40 33.08
C MET A 141 4.67 -0.10 34.47
N GLN A 142 4.63 0.78 35.48
CA GLN A 142 4.19 0.39 36.82
C GLN A 142 2.67 0.14 36.90
N ASP A 143 1.88 0.94 36.18
CA ASP A 143 0.42 0.75 36.13
C ASP A 143 0.04 -0.57 35.43
N LEU A 144 0.78 -0.91 34.36
CA LEU A 144 0.60 -2.18 33.65
C LEU A 144 0.99 -3.37 34.53
N ALA A 145 2.05 -3.27 35.34
CA ALA A 145 2.46 -4.32 36.28
C ALA A 145 1.44 -4.54 37.42
N ALA A 146 0.77 -3.47 37.88
CA ALA A 146 -0.27 -3.58 38.91
C ALA A 146 -1.52 -4.33 38.41
N LEU A 147 -1.79 -4.27 37.11
CA LEU A 147 -2.97 -4.88 36.47
C LEU A 147 -2.90 -6.42 36.39
N PHE A 148 -1.71 -7.00 36.45
CA PHE A 148 -1.48 -8.46 36.42
C PHE A 148 -1.28 -9.10 37.80
N ASN A 149 -1.28 -8.31 38.88
CA ASN A 149 -1.05 -8.77 40.26
C ASN A 149 -2.32 -8.80 41.14
N ASN A 150 -3.50 -8.60 40.54
CA ASN A 150 -4.82 -8.83 41.16
C ASN A 150 -5.53 -10.02 40.48
#